data_AF-A0A932JTV0-F1
#
_entry.id   AF-A0A932JTV0-F1
#
_cell.length_a   1.000
_cell.length_b   1.000
_cell.length_c   1.000
_cell.angle_alpha   90.00
_cell.angle_beta   90.00
_cell.angle_gamma   90.00
#
_symmetry.space_group_name_H-M   'P 1'
#
loop_
_entity.id
_entity.type
_entity.pdbx_description
1 polymer ?
#
loop_
_entity_poly.entity_id
_entity_poly.type
_entity_poly.pdbx_seq_one_letter_code
_entity_poly.pdbx_strand_id
1 'polypeptide(L)'
;MSPFLILALCAFLAPAARAADSPLSPTQFQGLLQRFVDKAYLKAFRHLGDERDFDHGHLLFDAGSKRPRAILYHTQEMAKGEPAQSDFAYIDAQSRNWLQWIDEDKIEKADGFQRKEFPQSAYWSWFVERKLPTFKEYHTIIDKMLDPALVGADTEKSEQWEFTRVDCGAKPPARQPIDILLPGGEKVCLALSAA
;
A
#
# COMPACT_ATOMS: atom_id res chain seq x y z
N MET A 1 -48.45 27.17 -31.48
CA MET A 1 -48.75 26.24 -30.37
C MET A 1 -47.54 25.33 -30.23
N SER A 2 -46.66 25.60 -29.26
CA SER A 2 -45.45 24.81 -29.00
C SER A 2 -45.66 24.02 -27.71
N PRO A 3 -45.43 22.71 -27.66
CA PRO A 3 -45.46 21.98 -26.41
C PRO A 3 -44.13 22.17 -25.68
N PHE A 4 -44.20 22.70 -24.46
CA PHE A 4 -43.14 22.64 -23.47
C PHE A 4 -42.99 21.19 -23.00
N LEU A 5 -41.80 20.60 -23.18
CA LEU A 5 -41.44 19.32 -22.59
C LEU A 5 -40.82 19.61 -21.21
N ILE A 6 -41.50 19.18 -20.14
CA ILE A 6 -41.07 19.33 -18.76
C ILE A 6 -40.67 17.95 -18.20
N LEU A 7 -39.47 17.92 -17.61
CA LEU A 7 -38.89 16.99 -16.62
C LEU A 7 -38.84 15.48 -16.91
N ALA A 8 -37.64 14.92 -16.72
CA ALA A 8 -37.32 14.25 -15.45
C ALA A 8 -35.80 14.02 -15.37
N LEU A 9 -35.10 14.86 -14.62
CA LEU A 9 -33.71 14.61 -14.26
C LEU A 9 -33.72 13.62 -13.08
N CYS A 10 -33.64 12.32 -13.38
CA CYS A 10 -33.36 11.30 -12.38
C CYS A 10 -31.94 11.52 -11.85
N ALA A 11 -31.82 12.30 -10.78
CA ALA A 11 -30.60 12.38 -9.99
C ALA A 11 -30.39 11.02 -9.30
N PHE A 12 -29.63 10.14 -9.94
CA PHE A 12 -29.07 8.96 -9.30
C PHE A 12 -28.10 9.45 -8.22
N LEU A 13 -28.59 9.55 -6.98
CA LEU A 13 -27.71 9.60 -5.82
C LEU A 13 -27.03 8.24 -5.74
N ALA A 14 -25.83 8.16 -6.30
CA ALA A 14 -24.94 7.03 -6.07
C ALA A 14 -24.79 6.86 -4.54
N PRO A 15 -25.00 5.65 -3.98
CA PRO A 15 -24.74 5.43 -2.57
C PRO A 15 -23.29 5.78 -2.29
N ALA A 16 -23.06 6.71 -1.36
CA ALA A 16 -21.72 6.98 -0.85
C ALA A 16 -21.11 5.64 -0.45
N ALA A 17 -20.02 5.26 -1.10
CA ALA A 17 -19.31 4.03 -0.79
C ALA A 17 -19.04 4.04 0.72
N ARG A 18 -19.66 3.07 1.44
CA ARG A 18 -19.33 2.82 2.84
C ARG A 18 -17.87 2.40 2.83
N ALA A 19 -16.98 3.33 3.15
CA ALA A 19 -15.59 3.03 3.33
C ALA A 19 -15.51 1.94 4.40
N ALA A 20 -14.99 0.78 4.03
CA ALA A 20 -14.86 -0.35 4.93
C ALA A 20 -14.17 0.12 6.23
N ASP A 21 -14.71 -0.29 7.37
CA ASP A 21 -14.05 -0.05 8.65
C ASP A 21 -12.75 -0.84 8.63
N SER A 22 -11.64 -0.12 8.44
CA SER A 22 -10.30 -0.69 8.51
C SER A 22 -10.12 -1.40 9.85
N PRO A 23 -9.45 -2.57 9.88
CA PRO A 23 -9.11 -3.21 11.14
C PRO A 23 -8.08 -2.40 11.95
N LEU A 24 -7.43 -1.39 11.36
CA LEU A 24 -6.57 -0.44 12.08
C LEU A 24 -7.23 0.95 12.14
N SER A 25 -7.26 1.54 13.33
CA SER A 25 -7.64 2.95 13.48
C SER A 25 -6.60 3.88 12.84
N PRO A 26 -6.97 5.11 12.46
CA PRO A 26 -6.02 6.08 11.92
C PRO A 26 -4.79 6.33 12.81
N THR A 27 -4.97 6.35 14.13
CA THR A 27 -3.86 6.51 15.09
C THR A 27 -2.92 5.30 15.08
N GLN A 28 -3.44 4.08 14.96
CA GLN A 28 -2.61 2.89 14.84
C GLN A 28 -1.80 2.92 13.54
N PHE A 29 -2.44 3.28 12.43
CA PHE A 29 -1.77 3.47 11.14
C PHE A 29 -0.66 4.52 11.21
N GLN A 30 -0.95 5.69 11.79
CA GLN A 30 0.06 6.74 11.97
C GLN A 30 1.25 6.23 12.78
N GLY A 31 1.00 5.53 13.89
CA GLY A 31 2.07 4.97 14.72
C GLY A 31 2.91 3.91 13.98
N LEU A 32 2.29 3.04 13.19
CA LEU A 32 2.98 2.04 12.38
C LEU A 32 3.82 2.69 11.28
N LEU A 33 3.23 3.60 10.51
CA LEU A 33 3.90 4.30 9.43
C LEU A 33 5.05 5.17 9.95
N GLN A 34 4.88 5.86 11.09
CA GLN A 34 5.95 6.62 11.72
C GLN A 34 7.13 5.71 12.08
N ARG A 35 6.89 4.54 12.69
CA ARG A 35 7.96 3.57 12.99
C ARG A 35 8.67 3.08 11.74
N PHE A 36 7.95 2.87 10.65
CA PHE A 36 8.56 2.50 9.38
C PHE A 36 9.45 3.63 8.85
N VAL A 37 8.93 4.86 8.82
CA VAL A 37 9.65 6.07 8.40
C VAL A 37 10.93 6.25 9.21
N ASP A 38 10.87 6.15 10.54
CA ASP A 38 12.04 6.32 11.41
C ASP A 38 13.17 5.33 11.08
N LYS A 39 12.82 4.10 10.69
CA LYS A 39 13.80 3.04 10.41
C LYS A 39 14.28 3.03 8.95
N ALA A 40 13.41 3.39 8.01
CA ALA A 40 13.58 3.15 6.58
C ALA A 40 13.78 4.42 5.73
N TYR A 41 13.53 5.62 6.27
CA TYR A 41 13.76 6.88 5.54
C TYR A 41 15.21 7.00 5.04
N LEU A 42 15.38 7.48 3.81
CA LEU A 42 16.61 7.54 3.00
C LEU A 42 17.26 6.19 2.66
N LYS A 43 16.81 5.08 3.25
CA LYS A 43 17.27 3.71 2.92
C LYS A 43 16.34 3.03 1.93
N ALA A 44 15.03 3.25 2.09
CA ALA A 44 13.97 2.65 1.30
C ALA A 44 13.19 3.68 0.47
N PHE A 45 13.05 4.92 0.96
CA PHE A 45 12.33 5.99 0.26
C PHE A 45 12.83 7.37 0.71
N ARG A 46 12.58 8.39 -0.11
CA ARG A 46 12.84 9.83 0.13
C ARG A 46 11.56 10.67 0.15
N HIS A 47 10.55 10.26 -0.60
CA HIS A 47 9.33 11.00 -0.90
C HIS A 47 8.09 10.21 -0.45
N LEU A 48 7.78 10.30 0.85
CA LEU A 48 6.57 9.67 1.43
C LEU A 48 5.29 10.26 0.82
N GLY A 49 4.40 9.44 0.29
CA GLY A 49 3.16 9.77 -0.40
C GLY A 49 3.29 10.14 -1.88
N ASP A 50 4.39 9.74 -2.53
CA ASP A 50 4.60 9.87 -3.98
C ASP A 50 4.60 8.47 -4.63
N GLU A 51 3.74 8.24 -5.63
CA GLU A 51 3.57 6.94 -6.30
C GLU A 51 4.86 6.39 -6.93
N ARG A 52 5.82 7.28 -7.23
CA ARG A 52 7.13 6.89 -7.78
C ARG A 52 8.09 6.39 -6.72
N ASP A 53 7.82 6.66 -5.45
CA ASP A 53 8.74 6.36 -4.35
C ASP A 53 8.11 5.59 -3.20
N PHE A 54 7.08 6.08 -2.52
CA PHE A 54 6.44 5.33 -1.45
C PHE A 54 5.08 5.93 -1.18
N ASP A 55 4.00 5.27 -1.57
CA ASP A 55 2.63 5.78 -1.41
C ASP A 55 1.62 4.73 -0.94
N HIS A 56 2.00 3.45 -0.84
CA HIS A 56 1.06 2.42 -0.40
C HIS A 56 1.72 1.25 0.34
N GLY A 57 0.85 0.40 0.90
CA GLY A 57 1.19 -0.91 1.43
C GLY A 57 -0.03 -1.81 1.55
N HIS A 58 0.21 -3.07 1.87
CA HIS A 58 -0.82 -4.10 1.97
C HIS A 58 -0.89 -4.62 3.41
N LEU A 59 -2.04 -4.45 4.06
CA LEU A 59 -2.33 -5.14 5.31
C LEU A 59 -2.52 -6.63 5.03
N LEU A 60 -1.67 -7.44 5.65
CA LEU A 60 -1.75 -8.89 5.66
C LEU A 60 -2.48 -9.35 6.91
N PHE A 61 -3.35 -10.36 6.77
CA PHE A 61 -4.18 -10.86 7.88
C PHE A 61 -3.78 -12.28 8.28
N ASP A 62 -3.94 -12.61 9.56
CA ASP A 62 -3.78 -14.00 10.01
C ASP A 62 -4.72 -14.94 9.25
N ALA A 63 -4.25 -16.16 8.97
CA ALA A 63 -5.05 -17.18 8.30
C ALA A 63 -6.39 -17.44 9.03
N GLY A 64 -7.50 -17.28 8.30
CA GLY A 64 -8.84 -17.52 8.84
C GLY A 64 -9.39 -16.43 9.76
N SER A 65 -8.71 -15.29 9.90
CA SER A 65 -9.21 -14.15 10.68
C SER A 65 -9.00 -12.82 9.94
N LYS A 66 -9.57 -11.73 10.47
CA LYS A 66 -9.30 -10.36 10.00
C LYS A 66 -8.28 -9.63 10.89
N ARG A 67 -7.56 -10.36 11.74
CA ARG A 67 -6.53 -9.76 12.61
C ARG A 67 -5.33 -9.37 11.75
N PRO A 68 -4.93 -8.09 11.72
CA PRO A 68 -3.73 -7.67 11.00
C PRO A 68 -2.47 -8.34 11.58
N ARG A 69 -1.63 -8.88 10.71
CA ARG A 69 -0.38 -9.57 11.06
C ARG A 69 0.85 -8.73 10.73
N ALA A 70 0.88 -8.21 9.50
CA ALA A 70 1.98 -7.43 8.98
C ALA A 70 1.48 -6.42 7.94
N ILE A 71 2.33 -5.46 7.60
CA ILE A 71 2.16 -4.58 6.45
C ILE A 71 3.30 -4.87 5.47
N LEU A 72 2.94 -5.18 4.23
CA LEU A 72 3.86 -5.28 3.11
C LEU A 72 3.91 -3.92 2.40
N TYR A 73 5.02 -3.21 2.52
CA TYR A 73 5.26 -1.92 1.88
C TYR A 73 6.02 -2.10 0.57
N HIS A 74 5.63 -1.33 -0.44
CA HIS A 74 6.35 -1.22 -1.71
C HIS A 74 6.94 0.18 -1.83
N THR A 75 8.25 0.26 -2.01
CA THR A 75 8.98 1.50 -2.27
C THR A 75 9.62 1.44 -3.64
N GLN A 76 9.51 2.51 -4.43
CA GLN A 76 10.02 2.62 -5.80
C GLN A 76 9.43 1.57 -6.75
N GLU A 77 8.18 1.19 -6.53
CA GLU A 77 7.47 0.26 -7.42
C GLU A 77 7.38 0.82 -8.84
N MET A 78 7.00 2.10 -8.99
CA MET A 78 6.87 2.74 -10.30
C MET A 78 8.19 3.27 -10.87
N ALA A 79 9.32 3.07 -10.18
CA ALA A 79 10.63 3.58 -10.56
C ALA A 79 11.31 2.83 -11.70
N LYS A 80 10.73 1.75 -12.22
CA LYS A 80 11.32 0.97 -13.31
C LYS A 80 11.64 1.81 -14.56
N GLY A 81 10.86 2.86 -14.81
CA GLY A 81 11.08 3.79 -15.94
C GLY A 81 12.15 4.85 -15.68
N GLU A 82 12.68 4.93 -14.47
CA GLU A 82 13.53 6.02 -14.03
C GLU A 82 15.02 5.70 -14.24
N PRO A 83 15.85 6.70 -14.58
CA PRO A 83 17.30 6.49 -14.69
C PRO A 83 17.89 6.02 -13.36
N ALA A 84 18.83 5.07 -13.41
CA ALA A 84 19.55 4.64 -12.21
C ALA A 84 20.19 5.84 -11.49
N GLN A 85 20.14 5.85 -10.16
CA GLN A 85 20.61 6.93 -9.30
C GLN A 85 19.81 8.24 -9.38
N SER A 86 18.66 8.25 -10.09
CA SER A 86 17.70 9.35 -9.97
C SER A 86 17.09 9.40 -8.57
N ASP A 87 16.33 10.46 -8.28
CA ASP A 87 15.59 10.59 -7.02
C ASP A 87 14.60 9.45 -6.76
N PHE A 88 14.18 8.76 -7.82
CA PHE A 88 13.18 7.68 -7.76
C PHE A 88 13.75 6.30 -8.04
N ALA A 89 15.00 6.15 -8.51
CA ALA A 89 15.64 4.85 -8.76
C ALA A 89 17.04 4.77 -8.13
N TYR A 90 17.15 5.21 -6.87
CA TYR A 90 18.41 5.18 -6.11
C TYR A 90 18.53 3.95 -5.21
N ILE A 91 17.44 3.25 -4.89
CA ILE A 91 17.51 2.01 -4.11
C ILE A 91 17.73 0.82 -5.03
N ASP A 92 18.49 -0.15 -4.53
CA ASP A 92 18.64 -1.44 -5.18
C ASP A 92 17.27 -2.12 -5.32
N ALA A 93 17.04 -2.76 -6.47
CA ALA A 93 15.78 -3.40 -6.80
C ALA A 93 15.33 -4.45 -5.77
N GLN A 94 16.27 -5.18 -5.14
CA GLN A 94 15.98 -6.17 -4.09
C GLN A 94 15.76 -5.53 -2.71
N SER A 95 15.66 -4.21 -2.64
CA SER A 95 15.45 -3.45 -1.40
C SER A 95 14.14 -2.66 -1.44
N ARG A 96 13.26 -2.97 -2.40
CA ARG A 96 12.02 -2.24 -2.68
C ARG A 96 10.80 -2.73 -1.90
N ASN A 97 10.88 -3.90 -1.25
CA ASN A 97 9.73 -4.52 -0.60
C ASN A 97 10.06 -4.82 0.85
N TRP A 98 9.20 -4.39 1.77
CA TRP A 98 9.45 -4.47 3.20
C TRP A 98 8.26 -5.04 3.94
N LEU A 99 8.52 -5.87 4.94
CA LEU A 99 7.53 -6.32 5.90
C LEU A 99 7.72 -5.58 7.21
N GLN A 100 6.66 -4.95 7.70
CA GLN A 100 6.55 -4.46 9.07
C GLN A 100 5.57 -5.37 9.83
N TRP A 101 6.05 -6.02 10.88
CA TRP A 101 5.21 -6.83 11.75
C TRP A 101 4.44 -5.92 12.71
N ILE A 102 3.14 -6.15 12.87
CA ILE A 102 2.28 -5.22 13.63
C ILE A 102 2.50 -5.34 15.13
N ASP A 103 2.61 -6.58 15.62
CA ASP A 103 2.77 -6.91 17.04
C ASP A 103 4.25 -7.07 17.46
N GLU A 104 5.19 -6.84 16.54
CA GLU A 104 6.63 -7.00 16.77
C GLU A 104 7.33 -5.70 16.37
N ASP A 105 8.37 -5.25 17.08
CA ASP A 105 9.17 -4.09 16.65
C ASP A 105 10.15 -4.45 15.53
N LYS A 106 9.66 -5.14 14.50
CA LYS A 106 10.46 -5.79 13.46
C LYS A 106 10.06 -5.27 12.08
N ILE A 107 11.08 -4.84 11.32
CA ILE A 107 10.98 -4.37 9.94
C ILE A 107 12.12 -5.01 9.15
N GLU A 108 11.80 -5.70 8.06
CA GLU A 108 12.78 -6.46 7.27
C GLU A 108 12.39 -6.53 5.79
N LYS A 109 13.33 -6.93 4.93
CA LYS A 109 13.09 -7.08 3.50
C LYS A 109 12.17 -8.28 3.22
N ALA A 110 11.23 -8.12 2.31
CA ALA A 110 10.25 -9.16 1.96
C ALA A 110 10.86 -10.32 1.13
N ASP A 111 12.06 -10.15 0.56
CA ASP A 111 12.69 -11.15 -0.30
C ASP A 111 12.84 -12.53 0.36
N GLY A 112 13.17 -12.54 1.66
CA GLY A 112 13.35 -13.75 2.45
C GLY A 112 12.05 -14.52 2.74
N PHE A 113 10.90 -13.95 2.40
CA PHE A 113 9.58 -14.49 2.69
C PHE A 113 8.84 -14.97 1.44
N GLN A 114 9.47 -14.92 0.26
CA GLN A 114 8.85 -15.36 -0.97
C GLN A 114 8.68 -16.88 -1.01
N ARG A 115 7.54 -17.33 -1.56
CA ARG A 115 7.34 -18.75 -1.84
C ARG A 115 8.28 -19.22 -2.95
N LYS A 116 8.77 -20.44 -2.82
CA LYS A 116 9.61 -21.08 -3.85
C LYS A 116 8.78 -21.63 -5.00
N GLU A 117 7.56 -22.03 -4.72
CA GLU A 117 6.63 -22.65 -5.65
C GLU A 117 5.24 -22.06 -5.50
N PHE A 118 4.51 -21.97 -6.62
CA PHE A 118 3.13 -21.49 -6.63
C PHE A 118 2.16 -22.69 -6.67
N PRO A 119 0.97 -22.59 -6.03
CA PRO A 119 -0.02 -23.66 -6.07
C PRO A 119 -0.42 -24.03 -7.51
N GLN A 120 -0.76 -25.30 -7.72
CA GLN A 120 -1.17 -25.82 -9.03
C GLN A 120 -2.70 -25.75 -9.18
N SER A 121 -3.24 -24.55 -9.38
CA SER A 121 -4.66 -24.34 -9.72
C SER A 121 -4.80 -23.46 -10.96
N ALA A 122 -5.96 -23.49 -11.62
CA ALA A 122 -6.19 -22.68 -12.82
C ALA A 122 -5.94 -21.18 -12.60
N TYR A 123 -6.35 -20.64 -11.44
CA TYR A 123 -6.08 -19.26 -11.06
C TYR A 123 -4.58 -18.99 -10.92
N TRP A 124 -3.86 -19.88 -10.23
CA TRP A 124 -2.43 -19.71 -9.98
C TRP A 124 -1.59 -19.90 -11.25
N SER A 125 -1.98 -20.81 -12.14
CA SER A 125 -1.37 -20.93 -13.48
C SER A 125 -1.54 -19.64 -14.26
N TRP A 126 -2.76 -19.06 -14.29
CA TRP A 126 -2.99 -17.77 -14.92
C TRP A 126 -2.16 -16.64 -14.27
N PHE A 127 -2.08 -16.59 -12.95
CA PHE A 127 -1.29 -15.58 -12.23
C PHE A 127 0.19 -15.66 -12.61
N VAL A 128 0.76 -16.87 -12.57
CA VAL A 128 2.17 -17.12 -12.92
C VAL A 128 2.46 -16.75 -14.37
N GLU A 129 1.54 -17.04 -15.29
CA GLU A 129 1.73 -16.73 -16.72
C GLU A 129 1.49 -15.26 -17.07
N ARG A 130 0.55 -14.59 -16.40
CA ARG A 130 0.02 -13.28 -16.85
C ARG A 130 0.37 -12.11 -15.95
N LYS A 131 0.62 -12.33 -14.67
CA LYS A 131 0.84 -11.26 -13.67
C LYS A 131 2.25 -11.26 -13.11
N LEU A 132 2.76 -12.44 -12.73
CA LEU A 132 4.09 -12.57 -12.16
C LEU A 132 5.21 -11.95 -13.02
N PRO A 133 5.21 -12.04 -14.37
CA PRO A 133 6.26 -11.41 -15.18
C PRO A 133 6.32 -9.88 -14.98
N THR A 134 5.18 -9.21 -14.88
CA THR A 134 5.09 -7.77 -14.67
C THR A 134 5.65 -7.36 -13.32
N PHE A 135 5.29 -8.08 -12.25
CA PHE A 135 5.82 -7.78 -10.91
C PHE A 135 7.32 -8.04 -10.80
N LYS A 136 7.84 -9.08 -11.48
CA LYS A 136 9.29 -9.30 -11.59
C LYS A 136 9.99 -8.15 -12.32
N GLU A 137 9.36 -7.57 -13.32
CA GLU A 137 9.88 -6.43 -14.07
C GLU A 137 9.92 -5.15 -13.22
N TYR A 138 8.92 -4.94 -12.36
CA TYR A 138 8.88 -3.82 -11.40
C TYR A 138 9.72 -4.06 -10.14
N HIS A 139 10.19 -5.31 -9.95
CA HIS A 139 10.80 -5.77 -8.71
C HIS A 139 9.87 -5.62 -7.50
N THR A 140 8.56 -5.76 -7.72
CA THR A 140 7.54 -5.76 -6.66
C THR A 140 7.30 -7.18 -6.17
N ILE A 141 7.27 -7.36 -4.86
CA ILE A 141 6.80 -8.57 -4.20
C ILE A 141 5.40 -8.24 -3.67
N ILE A 142 4.37 -8.84 -4.25
CA ILE A 142 2.99 -8.68 -3.76
C ILE A 142 2.61 -9.77 -2.75
N ASP A 143 1.47 -9.58 -2.07
CA ASP A 143 0.86 -10.54 -1.13
C ASP A 143 0.93 -12.00 -1.60
N LYS A 144 0.52 -12.26 -2.85
CA LYS A 144 0.47 -13.60 -3.48
C LYS A 144 1.84 -14.25 -3.69
N MET A 145 2.92 -13.49 -3.64
CA MET A 145 4.28 -14.00 -3.80
C MET A 145 4.90 -14.42 -2.47
N LEU A 146 4.31 -14.02 -1.33
CA LEU A 146 4.78 -14.41 -0.01
C LEU A 146 4.42 -15.86 0.29
N ASP A 147 5.23 -16.55 1.07
CA ASP A 147 4.97 -17.90 1.59
C ASP A 147 4.11 -17.80 2.87
N PRO A 148 2.85 -18.30 2.85
CA PRO A 148 1.96 -18.22 4.01
C PRO A 148 2.57 -18.82 5.28
N ALA A 149 3.40 -19.85 5.17
CA ALA A 149 4.02 -20.49 6.32
C ALA A 149 5.15 -19.64 6.92
N LEU A 150 5.87 -18.88 6.11
CA LEU A 150 6.90 -17.96 6.59
C LEU A 150 6.29 -16.69 7.19
N VAL A 151 5.20 -16.18 6.60
CA VAL A 151 4.59 -14.94 7.09
C VAL A 151 3.51 -15.12 8.15
N GLY A 152 2.93 -16.32 8.24
CA GLY A 152 1.80 -16.59 9.13
C GLY A 152 0.52 -15.84 8.74
N ALA A 153 0.36 -15.52 7.45
CA ALA A 153 -0.74 -14.71 6.93
C ALA A 153 -1.47 -15.39 5.76
N ASP A 154 -2.74 -15.05 5.56
CA ASP A 154 -3.49 -15.36 4.35
C ASP A 154 -2.99 -14.48 3.21
N THR A 155 -2.20 -15.06 2.30
CA THR A 155 -1.61 -14.36 1.16
C THR A 155 -2.56 -14.22 -0.04
N GLU A 156 -3.77 -14.76 0.05
CA GLU A 156 -4.80 -14.58 -0.98
C GLU A 156 -5.64 -13.32 -0.71
N LYS A 157 -5.56 -12.80 0.52
CA LYS A 157 -6.34 -11.66 1.00
C LYS A 157 -5.44 -10.64 1.66
N SER A 158 -5.39 -9.46 1.05
CA SER A 158 -4.80 -8.28 1.67
C SER A 158 -5.72 -7.10 1.46
N GLU A 159 -5.55 -6.07 2.27
CA GLU A 159 -6.19 -4.77 2.07
C GLU A 159 -5.12 -3.75 1.69
N GLN A 160 -5.21 -3.18 0.49
CA GLN A 160 -4.30 -2.13 0.05
C GLN A 160 -4.69 -0.82 0.69
N TRP A 161 -3.68 -0.11 1.19
CA TRP A 161 -3.80 1.22 1.77
C TRP A 161 -2.86 2.17 1.06
N GLU A 162 -3.43 3.23 0.54
CA GLU A 162 -2.72 4.35 -0.08
C GLU A 162 -2.63 5.51 0.91
N PHE A 163 -1.51 6.21 0.88
CA PHE A 163 -1.26 7.43 1.64
C PHE A 163 -0.85 8.54 0.68
N THR A 164 -1.80 9.42 0.38
CA THR A 164 -1.59 10.55 -0.53
C THR A 164 -1.17 11.78 0.26
N ARG A 165 -0.09 12.47 -0.17
CA ARG A 165 0.27 13.78 0.40
C ARG A 165 -0.89 14.77 0.26
N VAL A 166 -1.19 15.44 1.37
CA VAL A 166 -2.14 16.56 1.42
C VAL A 166 -1.50 17.74 2.14
N ASP A 167 -2.02 18.95 1.90
CA ASP A 167 -1.58 20.13 2.63
C ASP A 167 -1.97 20.00 4.12
N CYS A 168 -0.98 20.11 5.00
CA CYS A 168 -1.15 20.06 6.45
C CYS A 168 -2.06 21.15 7.02
N GLY A 169 -2.23 22.27 6.30
CA GLY A 169 -3.11 23.37 6.68
C GLY A 169 -4.48 23.34 5.99
N ALA A 170 -4.71 22.43 5.06
CA ALA A 170 -5.98 22.36 4.34
C ALA A 170 -7.12 21.91 5.25
N LYS A 171 -8.33 22.38 4.95
CA LYS A 171 -9.55 21.88 5.59
C LYS A 171 -9.57 20.36 5.41
N PRO A 172 -9.74 19.57 6.49
CA PRO A 172 -9.61 18.12 6.40
C PRO A 172 -10.55 17.58 5.32
N PRO A 173 -10.11 16.59 4.51
CA PRO A 173 -11.07 15.77 3.78
C PRO A 173 -12.03 15.10 4.79
N ALA A 174 -13.02 14.35 4.29
CA ALA A 174 -14.02 13.68 5.14
C ALA A 174 -13.41 12.81 6.26
N ARG A 175 -12.11 12.46 6.16
CA ARG A 175 -11.28 11.85 7.19
C ARG A 175 -10.11 12.77 7.54
N GLN A 176 -9.81 12.88 8.84
CA GLN A 176 -8.65 13.65 9.30
C GLN A 176 -7.35 13.01 8.76
N PRO A 177 -6.46 13.79 8.13
CA PRO A 177 -5.15 13.30 7.71
C PRO A 177 -4.33 12.80 8.90
N ILE A 178 -3.42 11.87 8.64
CA ILE A 178 -2.40 11.49 9.62
C ILE A 178 -1.15 12.35 9.42
N ASP A 179 -0.44 12.60 10.53
CA ASP A 179 0.77 13.40 10.56
C ASP A 179 2.00 12.50 10.72
N ILE A 180 2.96 12.61 9.80
CA ILE A 180 4.25 11.92 9.87
C ILE A 180 5.38 12.94 9.94
N LEU A 181 6.30 12.76 10.89
CA LEU A 181 7.51 13.56 10.99
C LEU A 181 8.67 12.80 10.37
N LEU A 182 9.27 13.34 9.32
CA LEU A 182 10.49 12.74 8.76
C LEU A 182 11.68 12.99 9.71
N PRO A 183 12.72 12.14 9.72
CA PRO A 183 13.94 12.34 10.53
C PRO A 183 14.66 13.69 10.35
N GLY A 184 14.34 14.47 9.32
CA GLY A 184 14.81 15.86 9.12
C GLY A 184 13.93 16.95 9.75
N GLY A 185 12.85 16.59 10.44
CA GLY A 185 11.90 17.53 11.03
C GLY A 185 10.80 18.05 10.09
N GLU A 186 10.82 17.64 8.81
CA GLU A 186 9.71 17.91 7.88
C GLU A 186 8.46 17.17 8.33
N LYS A 187 7.35 17.91 8.46
CA LYS A 187 6.03 17.33 8.68
C LYS A 187 5.36 17.03 7.33
N VAL A 188 4.93 15.79 7.14
CA VAL A 188 4.15 15.32 5.99
C VAL A 188 2.76 14.93 6.48
N CYS A 189 1.72 15.44 5.82
CA CYS A 189 0.33 15.08 6.11
C CYS A 189 -0.20 14.17 5.01
N LEU A 190 -0.86 13.08 5.42
CA LEU A 190 -1.31 12.02 4.51
C LEU A 190 -2.80 11.77 4.67
N ALA A 191 -3.52 11.77 3.55
CA ALA A 191 -4.86 11.19 3.48
C ALA A 191 -4.74 9.69 3.25
N LEU A 192 -5.49 8.91 4.03
CA LEU A 192 -5.51 7.45 3.93
C LEU A 192 -6.76 6.96 3.20
N SER A 193 -6.58 6.11 2.19
CA SER A 193 -7.65 5.43 1.47
C SER A 193 -7.36 3.94 1.33
N ALA A 194 -8.41 3.13 1.47
CA ALA A 194 -8.38 1.74 1.05
C ALA A 194 -8.69 1.68 -0.45
N ALA A 195 -7.93 0.88 -1.21
CA ALA A 195 -8.08 0.68 -2.66
C ALA A 195 -8.79 -0.63 -3.01
#